data_AF-A0A933LE43-F1
#
_entry.id   AF-A0A933LE43-F1
#
_cell.length_a   1.000
_cell.length_b   1.000
_cell.length_c   1.000
_cell.angle_alpha   90.00
_cell.angle_beta   90.00
_cell.angle_gamma   90.00
#
_symmetry.space_group_name_H-M   'P 1'
#
loop_
_entity.id
_entity.type
_entity.pdbx_description
1 polymer ?
#
loop_
_entity_poly.entity_id
_entity_poly.type
_entity_poly.pdbx_seq_one_letter_code
_entity_poly.pdbx_strand_id
1 'polypeptide(L)'
;MNVSQQFPFLDQKEFLIHFANSVSDLVVIANRRREIIFANRAACEKTGYKPKEIVGKRVPILYRKENEAKYTAKMYKALHETGQWSGEMEVQKKDGSTFWTDATLYMYYDKSGKPAGTLVIARDRTLQRLLEQRFWESENQLRSIIESMEDAVCVCDKEGTVVMCNDAHCRMLGYSKDEIVGVKPPYPWMDSVDLRKLQQGFKILRKEGKLKNYTLTWRRRDNSAISVSLAASLLNKSRNSISQFVLTVRDVTGVQLVNDLQRAQKRFERLQLDVKRKAVQLNTLKEINWFVLNHSNVSTIFKAITTGIKKLVEHDLAGVYVYDSEQQAFLPHTLSKQTPFSRKLAQFPLPLGEGIIGTAAVSGELILANNAQLDPRSRYPEGMRPEKEHFIAVPLKGRESIFGVLVVSRNRDPEFIEEEALIVKSFADAVMVALENARLLLELRKYQREVTKRPYRPSSNQRNRRYTVHQSYKDFFESFYSAKHGRFINS
;
A
#
# COMPACT_ATOMS: atom_id res chain seq x y z
N MET A 1 -49.58 23.06 -70.73
CA MET A 1 -49.99 24.45 -70.44
C MET A 1 -48.78 25.35 -70.63
N ASN A 2 -48.91 26.40 -71.44
CA ASN A 2 -47.78 27.26 -71.81
C ASN A 2 -47.50 28.20 -70.63
N VAL A 3 -46.33 28.08 -69.99
CA VAL A 3 -45.93 28.88 -68.81
C VAL A 3 -46.00 30.39 -69.09
N SER A 4 -45.93 30.77 -70.37
CA SER A 4 -46.11 32.14 -70.87
C SER A 4 -47.47 32.79 -70.59
N GLN A 5 -48.53 32.02 -70.30
CA GLN A 5 -49.87 32.58 -70.04
C GLN A 5 -50.16 32.89 -68.56
N GLN A 6 -49.28 32.52 -67.62
CA GLN A 6 -49.52 32.65 -66.17
C GLN A 6 -48.73 33.77 -65.47
N PHE A 7 -47.80 34.46 -66.15
CA PHE A 7 -47.00 35.55 -65.57
C PHE A 7 -47.02 36.82 -66.47
N PRO A 8 -48.08 37.65 -66.40
CA PRO A 8 -48.25 38.79 -67.31
C PRO A 8 -47.37 40.02 -67.01
N PHE A 9 -46.51 39.99 -65.98
CA PHE A 9 -45.81 41.18 -65.47
C PHE A 9 -44.29 41.24 -65.72
N LEU A 10 -43.68 40.21 -66.32
CA LEU A 10 -42.23 40.16 -66.59
C LEU A 10 -41.97 39.54 -67.97
N ASP A 11 -41.06 40.13 -68.75
CA ASP A 11 -40.52 39.47 -69.95
C ASP A 11 -39.93 38.10 -69.55
N GLN A 12 -40.08 37.06 -70.38
CA GLN A 12 -39.57 35.71 -70.10
C GLN A 12 -38.08 35.72 -69.76
N LYS A 13 -37.33 36.62 -70.39
CA LYS A 13 -35.90 36.82 -70.13
C LYS A 13 -35.66 37.41 -68.74
N GLU A 14 -36.44 38.42 -68.33
CA GLU A 14 -36.32 39.03 -67.01
C GLU A 14 -36.70 38.05 -65.90
N PHE A 15 -37.75 37.25 -66.11
CA PHE A 15 -38.15 36.20 -65.17
C PHE A 15 -37.03 35.17 -64.93
N LEU A 16 -36.38 34.68 -66.00
CA LEU A 16 -35.28 33.71 -65.88
C LEU A 16 -34.05 34.30 -65.18
N ILE A 17 -33.74 35.58 -65.42
CA ILE A 17 -32.65 36.28 -64.72
C ILE A 17 -32.99 36.43 -63.24
N HIS A 18 -34.23 36.81 -62.91
CA HIS A 18 -34.69 36.89 -61.53
C HIS A 18 -34.62 35.54 -60.83
N PHE A 19 -35.15 34.48 -61.44
CA PHE A 19 -35.09 33.12 -60.92
C PHE A 19 -33.64 32.69 -60.65
N ALA A 20 -32.74 32.84 -61.62
CA ALA A 20 -31.35 32.46 -61.45
C ALA A 20 -30.64 33.26 -60.35
N ASN A 21 -31.01 34.54 -60.15
CA ASN A 21 -30.47 35.38 -59.08
C ASN A 21 -31.04 35.08 -57.69
N SER A 22 -32.22 34.46 -57.61
CA SER A 22 -32.85 34.04 -56.34
C SER A 22 -32.31 32.70 -55.84
N VAL A 23 -31.64 31.92 -56.68
CA VAL A 23 -31.02 30.65 -56.30
C VAL A 23 -29.67 30.89 -55.60
N SER A 24 -29.43 30.17 -54.51
CA SER A 24 -28.18 30.23 -53.73
C SER A 24 -26.99 29.57 -54.41
N ASP A 25 -27.26 28.59 -55.28
CA ASP A 25 -26.25 27.91 -56.08
C ASP A 25 -25.72 28.84 -57.20
N LEU A 26 -24.45 28.67 -57.57
CA LEU A 26 -23.80 29.44 -58.61
C LEU A 26 -24.37 28.99 -59.97
N VAL A 27 -24.84 29.94 -60.77
CA VAL A 27 -25.36 29.66 -62.11
C VAL A 27 -24.54 30.43 -63.14
N VAL A 28 -23.92 29.71 -64.08
CA VAL A 28 -23.11 30.28 -65.16
C VAL A 28 -23.53 29.69 -66.51
N ILE A 29 -23.79 30.52 -67.50
CA ILE A 29 -24.14 30.11 -68.86
C ILE A 29 -23.06 30.59 -69.80
N ALA A 30 -22.60 29.70 -70.67
CA ALA A 30 -21.63 30.01 -71.72
C ALA A 30 -22.16 29.61 -73.10
N ASN A 31 -21.68 30.28 -74.15
CA ASN A 31 -21.99 29.96 -75.55
C ASN A 31 -21.08 28.84 -76.10
N ARG A 32 -21.27 28.45 -77.38
CA ARG A 32 -20.41 27.46 -78.08
C ARG A 32 -18.92 27.75 -78.03
N ARG A 33 -18.53 29.03 -77.98
CA ARG A 33 -17.11 29.46 -77.90
C ARG A 33 -16.55 29.39 -76.47
N ARG A 34 -17.37 28.91 -75.52
CA ARG A 34 -17.10 28.89 -74.08
C ARG A 34 -16.95 30.28 -73.50
N GLU A 35 -17.59 31.29 -74.08
CA GLU A 35 -17.67 32.64 -73.54
C GLU A 35 -18.88 32.71 -72.61
N ILE A 36 -18.67 33.20 -71.39
CA ILE A 36 -19.71 33.37 -70.38
C ILE A 36 -20.66 34.47 -70.88
N ILE A 37 -21.92 34.10 -71.10
CA ILE A 37 -22.97 35.03 -71.51
C ILE A 37 -23.85 35.46 -70.33
N PHE A 38 -23.84 34.70 -69.25
CA PHE A 38 -24.57 35.02 -68.03
C PHE A 38 -23.89 34.39 -66.81
N ALA A 39 -23.88 35.12 -65.70
CA ALA A 39 -23.52 34.62 -64.39
C ALA A 39 -24.50 35.23 -63.37
N ASN A 40 -25.12 34.42 -62.53
CA ASN A 40 -26.05 34.92 -61.52
C ASN A 40 -25.31 35.69 -60.42
N ARG A 41 -26.10 36.33 -59.55
CA ARG A 41 -25.63 37.06 -58.37
C ARG A 41 -24.72 36.20 -57.50
N ALA A 42 -25.12 34.97 -57.19
CA ALA A 42 -24.34 34.06 -56.34
C ALA A 42 -22.97 33.73 -56.95
N ALA A 43 -22.92 33.47 -58.26
CA ALA A 43 -21.67 33.24 -58.98
C ALA A 43 -20.75 34.46 -58.95
N CYS A 44 -21.29 35.66 -59.18
CA CYS A 44 -20.52 36.91 -59.11
C CYS A 44 -19.98 37.19 -57.71
N GLU A 45 -20.83 37.06 -56.67
CA GLU A 45 -20.45 37.27 -55.27
C GLU A 45 -19.37 36.26 -54.81
N LYS A 46 -19.52 34.98 -55.14
CA LYS A 46 -18.58 33.93 -54.71
C LYS A 46 -17.26 33.95 -55.46
N THR A 47 -17.27 34.25 -56.76
CA THR A 47 -16.05 34.33 -57.58
C THR A 47 -15.34 35.67 -57.47
N GLY A 48 -16.02 36.72 -57.00
CA GLY A 48 -15.48 38.07 -56.84
C GLY A 48 -15.42 38.87 -58.15
N TYR A 49 -15.93 38.34 -59.26
CA TYR A 49 -16.05 39.07 -60.52
C TYR A 49 -17.36 39.86 -60.58
N LYS A 50 -17.30 41.10 -61.08
CA LYS A 50 -18.52 41.85 -61.40
C LYS A 50 -19.16 41.30 -62.67
N PRO A 51 -20.49 41.41 -62.86
CA PRO A 51 -21.17 40.95 -64.08
C PRO A 51 -20.52 41.45 -65.38
N LYS A 52 -20.14 42.74 -65.42
CA LYS A 52 -19.48 43.36 -66.59
C LYS A 52 -18.06 42.84 -66.83
N GLU A 53 -17.42 42.24 -65.84
CA GLU A 53 -16.05 41.71 -65.93
C GLU A 53 -16.02 40.23 -66.32
N ILE A 54 -17.03 39.45 -65.89
CA ILE A 54 -17.12 38.01 -66.15
C ILE A 54 -17.82 37.68 -67.47
N VAL A 55 -18.83 38.46 -67.86
CA VAL A 55 -19.54 38.27 -69.13
C VAL A 55 -18.61 38.65 -70.29
N GLY A 56 -18.58 37.80 -71.32
CA GLY A 56 -17.68 37.89 -72.47
C GLY A 56 -16.31 37.26 -72.25
N LYS A 57 -15.95 36.86 -71.02
CA LYS A 57 -14.72 36.10 -70.76
C LYS A 57 -14.94 34.62 -71.02
N ARG A 58 -13.86 33.90 -71.31
CA ARG A 58 -13.93 32.45 -71.50
C ARG A 58 -14.01 31.73 -70.14
N VAL A 59 -14.85 30.70 -70.04
CA VAL A 59 -15.07 29.86 -68.84
C VAL A 59 -13.80 29.44 -68.11
N PRO A 60 -12.66 29.12 -68.78
CA PRO A 60 -11.41 28.81 -68.09
C PRO A 60 -10.87 29.86 -67.11
N ILE A 61 -11.39 31.09 -67.13
CA ILE A 61 -11.10 32.10 -66.10
C ILE A 61 -11.48 31.65 -64.68
N LEU A 62 -12.42 30.70 -64.55
CA LEU A 62 -12.88 30.14 -63.28
C LEU A 62 -12.13 28.86 -62.87
N TYR A 63 -11.09 28.46 -63.61
CA TYR A 63 -10.30 27.27 -63.32
C TYR A 63 -8.85 27.63 -63.03
N ARG A 64 -8.19 26.86 -62.16
CA ARG A 64 -6.73 26.85 -62.13
C ARG A 64 -6.19 26.29 -63.43
N LYS A 65 -5.16 26.92 -63.98
CA LYS A 65 -4.49 26.49 -65.22
C LYS A 65 -4.02 25.03 -65.15
N GLU A 66 -3.52 24.56 -64.01
CA GLU A 66 -3.08 23.16 -63.86
C GLU A 66 -4.24 22.16 -63.93
N ASN A 67 -5.45 22.58 -63.57
CA ASN A 67 -6.64 21.72 -63.54
C ASN A 67 -7.49 21.83 -64.82
N GLU A 68 -7.17 22.77 -65.72
CA GLU A 68 -7.91 22.99 -66.96
C GLU A 68 -7.94 21.72 -67.84
N ALA A 69 -6.80 21.04 -68.00
CA ALA A 69 -6.69 19.81 -68.78
C ALA A 69 -7.45 18.62 -68.14
N LYS A 70 -7.46 18.57 -66.80
CA LYS A 70 -8.12 17.50 -66.03
C LYS A 70 -9.65 17.54 -66.17
N TYR A 71 -10.22 18.75 -66.10
CA TYR A 71 -11.67 18.93 -66.22
C TYR A 71 -12.12 18.87 -67.68
N THR A 72 -11.37 19.44 -68.64
CA THR A 72 -11.82 19.52 -70.04
C THR A 72 -12.01 18.16 -70.72
N ALA A 73 -11.08 17.21 -70.63
CA ALA A 73 -11.18 15.99 -71.43
C ALA A 73 -12.37 15.08 -71.06
N LYS A 74 -12.59 14.81 -69.76
CA LYS A 74 -13.66 13.92 -69.29
C LYS A 74 -15.03 14.59 -69.29
N MET A 75 -15.09 15.87 -68.89
CA MET A 75 -16.34 16.63 -68.81
C MET A 75 -16.95 16.87 -70.19
N TYR A 76 -16.16 17.32 -71.18
CA TYR A 76 -16.68 17.59 -72.52
C TYR A 76 -17.04 16.31 -73.27
N LYS A 77 -16.33 15.20 -73.02
CA LYS A 77 -16.71 13.88 -73.54
C LYS A 77 -18.09 13.46 -73.02
N ALA A 78 -18.29 13.49 -71.69
CA ALA A 78 -19.58 13.17 -71.09
C ALA A 78 -20.69 14.10 -71.58
N LEU A 79 -20.44 15.41 -71.65
CA LEU A 79 -21.40 16.38 -72.18
C LEU A 79 -21.82 16.12 -73.63
N HIS A 80 -20.93 15.59 -74.47
CA HIS A 80 -21.28 15.21 -75.85
C HIS A 80 -22.02 13.88 -75.96
N GLU A 81 -21.74 12.92 -75.07
CA GLU A 81 -22.37 11.59 -75.08
C GLU A 81 -23.74 11.57 -74.40
N THR A 82 -23.90 12.26 -73.25
CA THR A 82 -25.10 12.19 -72.41
C THR A 82 -25.86 13.51 -72.28
N GLY A 83 -25.28 14.62 -72.76
CA GLY A 83 -25.84 15.97 -72.62
C GLY A 83 -25.65 16.60 -71.23
N GLN A 84 -25.08 15.86 -70.26
CA GLN A 84 -24.90 16.31 -68.88
C GLN A 84 -23.62 15.73 -68.26
N TRP A 85 -22.97 16.51 -67.39
CA TRP A 85 -21.90 16.03 -66.53
C TRP A 85 -22.11 16.53 -65.10
N SER A 86 -21.82 15.71 -64.10
CA SER A 86 -21.79 16.11 -62.70
C SER A 86 -20.49 15.66 -62.03
N GLY A 87 -20.00 16.48 -61.10
CA GLY A 87 -18.83 16.13 -60.30
C GLY A 87 -18.26 17.30 -59.51
N GLU A 88 -17.26 16.97 -58.69
CA GLU A 88 -16.57 17.97 -57.89
C GLU A 88 -15.59 18.78 -58.74
N MET A 89 -15.64 20.10 -58.56
CA MET A 89 -14.77 21.04 -59.24
C MET A 89 -14.24 22.11 -58.28
N GLU A 90 -12.94 22.35 -58.37
CA GLU A 90 -12.31 23.49 -57.73
C GLU A 90 -12.47 24.74 -58.63
N VAL A 91 -13.10 25.78 -58.08
CA VAL A 91 -13.34 27.07 -58.76
C VAL A 91 -12.35 28.10 -58.25
N GLN A 92 -11.75 28.86 -59.16
CA GLN A 92 -10.85 29.96 -58.85
C GLN A 92 -11.60 31.29 -58.81
N LYS A 93 -11.33 32.09 -57.77
CA LYS A 93 -11.81 33.45 -57.61
C LYS A 93 -10.88 34.45 -58.28
N LYS A 94 -11.36 35.69 -58.46
CA LYS A 94 -10.59 36.81 -59.02
C LYS A 94 -9.31 37.13 -58.25
N ASP A 95 -9.31 36.95 -56.92
CA ASP A 95 -8.15 37.17 -56.05
C ASP A 95 -7.12 36.03 -56.08
N GLY A 96 -7.38 34.96 -56.85
CA GLY A 96 -6.53 33.78 -56.99
C GLY A 96 -6.83 32.66 -55.99
N SER A 97 -7.62 32.92 -54.93
CA SER A 97 -8.05 31.88 -53.98
C SER A 97 -9.04 30.90 -54.63
N THR A 98 -9.19 29.71 -54.07
CA THR A 98 -10.08 28.67 -54.61
C THR A 98 -11.12 28.20 -53.60
N PHE A 99 -12.21 27.63 -54.12
CA PHE A 99 -13.25 26.99 -53.32
C PHE A 99 -13.80 25.76 -54.05
N TRP A 100 -14.32 24.81 -53.29
CA TRP A 100 -14.81 23.54 -53.85
C TRP A 100 -16.31 23.62 -54.14
N THR A 101 -16.69 23.14 -55.31
CA THR A 101 -18.08 23.06 -55.74
C THR A 101 -18.45 21.66 -56.17
N ASP A 102 -19.71 21.30 -55.93
CA ASP A 102 -20.37 20.18 -56.60
C ASP A 102 -21.14 20.77 -57.78
N ALA A 103 -20.64 20.52 -58.99
CA ALA A 103 -21.09 21.20 -60.19
C ALA A 103 -21.79 20.22 -61.13
N THR A 104 -22.93 20.64 -61.66
CA THR A 104 -23.61 19.96 -62.76
C THR A 104 -23.63 20.87 -63.97
N LEU A 105 -23.08 20.37 -65.08
CA LEU A 105 -23.06 21.02 -66.37
C LEU A 105 -24.08 20.37 -67.29
N TYR A 106 -24.87 21.19 -67.97
CA TYR A 106 -25.88 20.79 -68.95
C TYR A 106 -25.54 21.40 -70.31
N MET A 107 -25.72 20.64 -71.37
CA MET A 107 -25.72 21.17 -72.74
C MET A 107 -27.10 21.76 -73.04
N TYR A 108 -27.15 22.98 -73.59
CA TYR A 108 -28.40 23.53 -74.15
C TYR A 108 -28.28 23.68 -75.66
N TYR A 109 -29.42 23.62 -76.35
CA TYR A 109 -29.50 23.55 -77.81
C TYR A 109 -30.22 24.79 -78.37
N ASP A 110 -29.90 25.17 -79.59
CA ASP A 110 -30.63 26.22 -80.31
C ASP A 110 -31.97 25.69 -80.86
N LYS A 111 -32.77 26.58 -81.45
CA LYS A 111 -34.07 26.23 -82.05
C LYS A 111 -33.96 25.20 -83.20
N SER A 112 -32.76 24.98 -83.74
CA SER A 112 -32.48 23.99 -84.79
C SER A 112 -31.96 22.65 -84.23
N GLY A 113 -31.92 22.49 -82.90
CA GLY A 113 -31.45 21.29 -82.23
C GLY A 113 -29.93 21.14 -82.18
N LYS A 114 -29.15 22.17 -82.55
CA LYS A 114 -27.68 22.11 -82.50
C LYS A 114 -27.17 22.62 -81.14
N PRO A 115 -26.08 22.06 -80.56
CA PRO A 115 -25.64 22.37 -79.19
C PRO A 115 -25.18 23.83 -79.04
N ALA A 116 -25.98 24.73 -78.47
CA ALA A 116 -25.74 26.18 -78.42
C ALA A 116 -24.76 26.65 -77.32
N GLY A 117 -24.55 25.85 -76.28
CA GLY A 117 -23.59 26.14 -75.22
C GLY A 117 -23.84 25.31 -73.97
N THR A 118 -23.29 25.76 -72.84
CA THR A 118 -23.37 25.05 -71.56
C THR A 118 -23.99 25.90 -70.47
N LEU A 119 -24.81 25.28 -69.63
CA LEU A 119 -25.34 25.82 -68.37
C LEU A 119 -24.68 25.07 -67.21
N VAL A 120 -24.13 25.79 -66.25
CA VAL A 120 -23.51 25.22 -65.04
C VAL A 120 -24.32 25.65 -63.83
N ILE A 121 -24.70 24.70 -63.00
CA ILE A 121 -25.22 24.93 -61.64
C ILE A 121 -24.21 24.31 -60.67
N ALA A 122 -23.69 25.10 -59.74
CA ALA A 122 -22.64 24.66 -58.84
C ALA A 122 -22.94 25.06 -57.39
N ARG A 123 -22.90 24.09 -56.48
CA ARG A 123 -23.10 24.32 -55.04
C ARG A 123 -21.76 24.37 -54.32
N ASP A 124 -21.53 25.43 -53.55
CA ASP A 124 -20.34 25.56 -52.69
C ASP A 124 -20.39 24.52 -51.56
N ARG A 125 -19.36 23.67 -51.46
CA ARG A 125 -19.21 22.65 -50.41
C ARG A 125 -18.04 22.90 -49.48
N THR A 126 -17.41 24.08 -49.55
CA THR A 126 -16.19 24.39 -48.81
C THR A 126 -16.39 24.30 -47.29
N LEU A 127 -17.49 24.85 -46.76
CA LEU A 127 -17.80 24.79 -45.33
C LEU A 127 -18.02 23.34 -44.86
N GLN A 128 -18.75 22.55 -45.64
CA GLN A 128 -18.99 21.15 -45.30
C GLN A 128 -17.68 20.36 -45.22
N ARG A 129 -16.82 20.48 -46.23
CA ARG A 129 -15.51 19.79 -46.24
C ARG A 129 -14.64 20.23 -45.07
N LEU A 130 -14.61 21.53 -44.76
CA LEU A 130 -13.84 22.05 -43.62
C LEU A 130 -14.35 21.49 -42.29
N LEU A 131 -15.67 21.36 -42.12
CA LEU A 131 -16.27 20.78 -40.92
C LEU A 131 -15.98 19.28 -40.81
N GLU A 132 -16.13 18.53 -41.91
CA GLU A 132 -15.79 17.10 -41.97
C GLU A 132 -14.31 16.85 -41.68
N GLN A 133 -13.43 17.65 -42.28
CA GLN A 133 -11.99 17.57 -42.05
C GLN A 133 -11.64 17.91 -40.60
N ARG A 134 -12.16 19.02 -40.05
CA ARG A 134 -11.94 19.38 -38.63
C ARG A 134 -12.46 18.33 -37.68
N PHE A 135 -13.61 17.73 -37.99
CA PHE A 135 -14.17 16.64 -37.20
C PHE A 135 -13.23 15.43 -37.21
N TRP A 136 -12.78 15.01 -38.39
CA TRP A 136 -11.85 13.90 -38.57
C TRP A 136 -10.50 14.15 -37.88
N GLU A 137 -9.93 15.36 -38.03
CA GLU A 137 -8.70 15.77 -37.35
C GLU A 137 -8.86 15.74 -35.83
N SER A 138 -9.97 16.27 -35.31
CA SER A 138 -10.25 16.26 -33.88
C SER A 138 -10.46 14.85 -33.33
N GLU A 139 -11.18 13.99 -34.04
CA GLU A 139 -11.40 12.59 -33.61
C GLU A 139 -10.07 11.82 -33.59
N ASN A 140 -9.26 11.95 -34.64
CA ASN A 140 -7.95 11.29 -34.71
C ASN A 140 -6.98 11.83 -33.68
N GLN A 141 -7.01 13.12 -33.39
CA GLN A 141 -6.21 13.72 -32.33
C GLN A 141 -6.59 13.14 -30.97
N LEU A 142 -7.88 13.09 -30.63
CA LEU A 142 -8.36 12.51 -29.37
C LEU A 142 -8.02 11.02 -29.27
N ARG A 143 -8.21 10.25 -30.35
CA ARG A 143 -7.82 8.84 -30.41
C ARG A 143 -6.33 8.66 -30.16
N SER A 144 -5.48 9.42 -30.83
CA SER A 144 -4.02 9.36 -30.67
C SER A 144 -3.57 9.73 -29.26
N ILE A 145 -4.21 10.72 -28.64
CA ILE A 145 -3.95 11.07 -27.24
C ILE A 145 -4.30 9.90 -26.32
N ILE A 146 -5.44 9.23 -26.52
CA ILE A 146 -5.88 8.13 -25.67
C ILE A 146 -5.00 6.88 -25.86
N GLU A 147 -4.64 6.57 -27.11
CA GLU A 147 -3.80 5.40 -27.43
C GLU A 147 -2.34 5.57 -26.98
N SER A 148 -1.83 6.82 -26.91
CA SER A 148 -0.48 7.09 -26.42
C SER A 148 -0.34 7.11 -24.89
N MET A 149 -1.43 7.05 -24.13
CA MET A 149 -1.37 6.99 -22.66
C MET A 149 -0.76 5.67 -22.17
N GLU A 150 0.12 5.75 -21.17
CA GLU A 150 0.72 4.57 -20.53
C GLU A 150 -0.24 3.85 -19.59
N ASP A 151 -1.08 4.62 -18.89
CA ASP A 151 -2.15 4.06 -18.06
C ASP A 151 -3.25 3.47 -18.95
N ALA A 152 -3.84 2.38 -18.48
CA ALA A 152 -4.97 1.76 -19.15
C ALA A 152 -6.20 2.67 -19.02
N VAL A 153 -6.82 2.97 -20.15
CA VAL A 153 -8.04 3.79 -20.23
C VAL A 153 -9.14 2.96 -20.85
N CYS A 154 -10.30 2.93 -20.22
CA CYS A 154 -11.52 2.47 -20.87
C CYS A 154 -12.70 3.40 -20.60
N VAL A 155 -13.62 3.42 -21.54
CA VAL A 155 -14.91 4.09 -21.40
C VAL A 155 -15.96 2.99 -21.33
N CYS A 156 -16.89 3.15 -20.40
CA CYS A 156 -18.01 2.24 -20.25
C CYS A 156 -19.34 3.00 -20.36
N ASP A 157 -20.38 2.28 -20.78
CA ASP A 157 -21.77 2.79 -20.77
C ASP A 157 -22.37 2.83 -19.35
N LYS A 158 -23.64 3.25 -19.22
CA LYS A 158 -24.32 3.40 -17.92
C LYS A 158 -24.53 2.06 -17.20
N GLU A 159 -24.51 0.94 -17.91
CA GLU A 159 -24.58 -0.43 -17.41
C GLU A 159 -23.21 -1.01 -17.04
N GLY A 160 -22.11 -0.33 -17.40
CA GLY A 160 -20.75 -0.82 -17.21
C GLY A 160 -20.22 -1.65 -18.37
N THR A 161 -20.90 -1.70 -19.52
CA THR A 161 -20.34 -2.34 -20.71
C THR A 161 -19.15 -1.52 -21.21
N VAL A 162 -18.01 -2.16 -21.47
CA VAL A 162 -16.86 -1.47 -22.07
C VAL A 162 -17.20 -1.09 -23.51
N VAL A 163 -17.20 0.20 -23.83
CA VAL A 163 -17.48 0.70 -25.19
C VAL A 163 -16.20 1.06 -25.95
N MET A 164 -15.11 1.33 -25.23
CA MET A 164 -13.82 1.69 -25.80
C MET A 164 -12.72 1.39 -24.78
N CYS A 165 -11.57 0.94 -25.24
CA CYS A 165 -10.35 0.87 -24.46
C CYS A 165 -9.14 1.26 -25.33
N ASN A 166 -8.07 1.74 -24.68
CA ASN A 166 -6.80 2.00 -25.33
C ASN A 166 -5.91 0.75 -25.33
N ASP A 167 -4.82 0.79 -26.10
CA ASP A 167 -3.87 -0.32 -26.22
C ASP A 167 -3.17 -0.65 -24.90
N ALA A 168 -2.97 0.33 -24.01
CA ALA A 168 -2.42 0.08 -22.68
C ALA A 168 -3.34 -0.84 -21.85
N HIS A 169 -4.66 -0.70 -21.98
CA HIS A 169 -5.63 -1.60 -21.35
C HIS A 169 -5.48 -3.05 -21.85
N CYS A 170 -5.36 -3.22 -23.16
CA CYS A 170 -5.13 -4.53 -23.79
C CYS A 170 -3.82 -5.17 -23.30
N ARG A 171 -2.72 -4.42 -23.34
CA ARG A 171 -1.39 -4.87 -22.86
C ARG A 171 -1.39 -5.24 -21.39
N MET A 172 -2.06 -4.45 -20.54
CA MET A 172 -2.12 -4.68 -19.10
C MET A 172 -2.80 -6.00 -18.74
N LEU A 173 -3.90 -6.35 -19.43
CA LEU A 173 -4.69 -7.54 -19.14
C LEU A 173 -4.31 -8.76 -19.98
N GLY A 174 -3.67 -8.56 -21.14
CA GLY A 174 -3.35 -9.63 -22.08
C GLY A 174 -4.51 -10.07 -22.98
N TYR A 175 -5.56 -9.24 -23.10
CA TYR A 175 -6.70 -9.47 -24.01
C TYR A 175 -6.63 -8.52 -25.20
N SER A 176 -7.19 -8.95 -26.33
CA SER A 176 -7.36 -8.10 -27.50
C SER A 176 -8.50 -7.09 -27.33
N LYS A 177 -8.51 -6.04 -28.14
CA LYS A 177 -9.55 -5.00 -28.10
C LYS A 177 -10.94 -5.58 -28.35
N ASP A 178 -11.05 -6.52 -29.29
CA ASP A 178 -12.31 -7.18 -29.64
C ASP A 178 -12.84 -8.10 -28.52
N GLU A 179 -11.95 -8.62 -27.68
CA GLU A 179 -12.33 -9.41 -26.49
C GLU A 179 -12.74 -8.53 -25.31
N ILE A 180 -12.30 -7.26 -25.26
CA ILE A 180 -12.59 -6.34 -24.15
C ILE A 180 -13.84 -5.50 -24.44
N VAL A 181 -13.97 -4.98 -25.66
CA VAL A 181 -15.10 -4.13 -26.05
C VAL A 181 -16.38 -4.98 -26.11
N GLY A 182 -17.45 -4.48 -25.49
CA GLY A 182 -18.73 -5.16 -25.37
C GLY A 182 -18.86 -6.04 -24.12
N VAL A 183 -17.78 -6.25 -23.36
CA VAL A 183 -17.83 -7.03 -22.12
C VAL A 183 -18.55 -6.25 -21.02
N LYS A 184 -19.41 -6.96 -20.28
CA LYS A 184 -20.19 -6.44 -19.15
C LYS A 184 -19.67 -7.00 -17.82
N PRO A 185 -19.94 -6.32 -16.69
CA PRO A 185 -19.69 -6.89 -15.37
C PRO A 185 -20.55 -8.15 -15.16
N PRO A 186 -20.02 -9.20 -14.48
CA PRO A 186 -18.67 -9.31 -13.94
C PRO A 186 -17.63 -9.50 -15.05
N TYR A 187 -16.53 -8.74 -15.00
CA TYR A 187 -15.48 -8.85 -16.02
C TYR A 187 -14.61 -10.10 -15.80
N PRO A 188 -14.11 -10.75 -16.87
CA PRO A 188 -13.29 -11.97 -16.79
C PRO A 188 -12.02 -11.86 -15.95
N TRP A 189 -11.46 -10.66 -15.83
CA TRP A 189 -10.22 -10.38 -15.10
C TRP A 189 -10.44 -10.02 -13.62
N MET A 190 -11.66 -10.19 -13.08
CA MET A 190 -11.98 -9.85 -11.69
C MET A 190 -12.39 -11.08 -10.87
N ASP A 191 -11.91 -11.15 -9.62
CA ASP A 191 -12.34 -12.17 -8.66
C ASP A 191 -13.63 -11.75 -7.91
N SER A 192 -14.33 -12.72 -7.30
CA SER A 192 -15.64 -12.53 -6.67
C SER A 192 -15.64 -11.54 -5.48
N VAL A 193 -14.50 -11.39 -4.80
CA VAL A 193 -14.29 -10.41 -3.71
C VAL A 193 -14.33 -8.98 -4.26
N ASP A 194 -13.79 -8.77 -5.46
CA ASP A 194 -13.71 -7.45 -6.08
C ASP A 194 -15.03 -7.02 -6.70
N LEU A 195 -15.95 -7.94 -7.00
CA LEU A 195 -17.30 -7.60 -7.47
C LEU A 195 -18.09 -6.78 -6.44
N ARG A 196 -17.99 -7.11 -5.14
CA ARG A 196 -18.65 -6.34 -4.07
C ARG A 196 -18.06 -4.94 -3.95
N LYS A 197 -16.72 -4.84 -3.98
CA LYS A 197 -16.01 -3.54 -3.97
C LYS A 197 -16.35 -2.69 -5.20
N LEU A 198 -16.41 -3.30 -6.37
CA LEU A 198 -16.79 -2.62 -7.62
C LEU A 198 -18.22 -2.11 -7.57
N GLN A 199 -19.18 -2.89 -7.06
CA GLN A 199 -20.56 -2.42 -6.84
C GLN A 199 -20.61 -1.22 -5.89
N GLN A 200 -19.81 -1.23 -4.82
CA GLN A 200 -19.70 -0.08 -3.92
C GLN A 200 -19.07 1.13 -4.62
N GLY A 201 -18.00 0.92 -5.38
CA GLY A 201 -17.35 1.94 -6.19
C GLY A 201 -18.31 2.59 -7.20
N PHE A 202 -19.17 1.80 -7.85
CA PHE A 202 -20.20 2.30 -8.75
C PHE A 202 -21.24 3.18 -8.06
N LYS A 203 -21.65 2.82 -6.83
CA LYS A 203 -22.56 3.66 -6.03
C LYS A 203 -21.91 5.01 -5.70
N ILE A 204 -20.64 5.01 -5.32
CA ILE A 204 -19.88 6.24 -5.04
C ILE A 204 -19.76 7.09 -6.30
N LEU A 205 -19.33 6.49 -7.42
CA LEU A 205 -19.18 7.19 -8.70
C LEU A 205 -20.49 7.86 -9.17
N ARG A 206 -21.63 7.18 -9.02
CA ARG A 206 -22.95 7.76 -9.39
C ARG A 206 -23.39 8.89 -8.45
N LYS A 207 -23.01 8.84 -7.17
CA LYS A 207 -23.38 9.86 -6.17
C LYS A 207 -22.47 11.09 -6.23
N GLU A 208 -21.17 10.89 -6.35
CA GLU A 208 -20.14 11.93 -6.24
C GLU A 208 -19.59 12.38 -7.60
N GLY A 209 -19.88 11.62 -8.67
CA GLY A 209 -19.42 11.89 -10.04
C GLY A 209 -17.97 11.51 -10.32
N LYS A 210 -17.19 11.14 -9.29
CA LYS A 210 -15.78 10.72 -9.40
C LYS A 210 -15.44 9.64 -8.37
N LEU A 211 -14.45 8.82 -8.70
CA LEU A 211 -13.83 7.82 -7.83
C LEU A 211 -12.31 7.92 -8.01
N LYS A 212 -11.55 7.84 -6.92
CA LYS A 212 -10.07 7.90 -6.96
C LYS A 212 -9.45 6.86 -6.04
N ASN A 213 -8.24 6.41 -6.41
CA ASN A 213 -7.37 5.55 -5.61
C ASN A 213 -8.04 4.25 -5.13
N TYR A 214 -8.94 3.70 -5.93
CA TYR A 214 -9.67 2.49 -5.57
C TYR A 214 -8.86 1.27 -5.98
N THR A 215 -8.29 0.57 -5.00
CA THR A 215 -7.38 -0.55 -5.27
C THR A 215 -8.14 -1.87 -5.34
N LEU A 216 -7.94 -2.61 -6.44
CA LEU A 216 -8.49 -3.95 -6.67
C LEU A 216 -7.39 -4.92 -7.10
N THR A 217 -7.65 -6.22 -6.97
CA THR A 217 -6.77 -7.26 -7.51
C THR A 217 -7.42 -7.85 -8.74
N TRP A 218 -6.74 -7.78 -9.88
CA TRP A 218 -7.19 -8.35 -11.14
C TRP A 218 -6.31 -9.53 -11.54
N ARG A 219 -6.80 -10.32 -12.49
CA ARG A 219 -6.04 -11.41 -13.12
C ARG A 219 -5.91 -11.15 -14.61
N ARG A 220 -4.68 -11.24 -15.11
CA ARG A 220 -4.42 -11.24 -16.55
C ARG A 220 -4.91 -12.53 -17.19
N ARG A 221 -4.93 -12.59 -18.53
CA ARG A 221 -5.28 -13.79 -19.30
C ARG A 221 -4.44 -15.03 -18.95
N ASP A 222 -3.19 -14.82 -18.54
CA ASP A 222 -2.26 -15.88 -18.12
C ASP A 222 -2.44 -16.31 -16.64
N ASN A 223 -3.50 -15.83 -15.97
CA ASN A 223 -3.78 -15.99 -14.54
C ASN A 223 -2.80 -15.32 -13.57
N SER A 224 -1.84 -14.52 -14.04
CA SER A 224 -1.01 -13.71 -13.14
C SER A 224 -1.85 -12.64 -12.43
N ALA A 225 -1.65 -12.51 -11.12
CA ALA A 225 -2.33 -11.51 -10.32
C ALA A 225 -1.66 -10.14 -10.48
N ILE A 226 -2.47 -9.11 -10.65
CA ILE A 226 -2.03 -7.72 -10.71
C ILE A 226 -2.83 -6.88 -9.72
N SER A 227 -2.14 -5.97 -9.04
CA SER A 227 -2.78 -4.95 -8.22
C SER A 227 -3.01 -3.72 -9.07
N VAL A 228 -4.26 -3.29 -9.18
CA VAL A 228 -4.64 -2.11 -9.95
C VAL A 228 -5.21 -1.00 -9.08
N SER A 229 -4.82 0.23 -9.38
CA SER A 229 -5.45 1.44 -8.83
C SER A 229 -6.38 2.03 -9.87
N LEU A 230 -7.68 2.02 -9.58
CA LEU A 230 -8.72 2.62 -10.42
C LEU A 230 -9.05 4.04 -9.99
N ALA A 231 -9.20 4.90 -10.99
CA ALA A 231 -9.95 6.15 -10.88
C ALA A 231 -11.03 6.17 -11.95
N ALA A 232 -12.18 6.76 -11.63
CA ALA A 232 -13.30 6.86 -12.54
C ALA A 232 -13.92 8.25 -12.49
N SER A 233 -14.45 8.72 -13.62
CA SER A 233 -15.21 9.96 -13.70
C SER A 233 -16.41 9.82 -14.63
N LEU A 234 -17.52 10.47 -14.29
CA LEU A 234 -18.68 10.54 -15.16
C LEU A 234 -18.41 11.47 -16.36
N LEU A 235 -18.72 11.00 -17.56
CA LEU A 235 -18.81 11.78 -18.78
C LEU A 235 -20.28 12.12 -19.04
N ASN A 236 -20.66 13.39 -18.89
CA ASN A 236 -22.00 13.86 -19.22
C ASN A 236 -22.09 14.19 -20.72
N LYS A 237 -22.84 13.40 -21.49
CA LYS A 237 -23.41 13.87 -22.76
C LYS A 237 -24.62 14.76 -22.45
N SER A 238 -24.79 15.83 -23.23
CA SER A 238 -25.70 16.94 -22.93
C SER A 238 -27.16 16.55 -22.62
N ARG A 239 -27.74 17.38 -21.74
CA ARG A 239 -29.15 17.67 -21.40
C ARG A 239 -30.23 16.59 -21.26
N ASN A 240 -30.12 15.33 -21.69
CA ASN A 240 -31.21 14.39 -21.35
C ASN A 240 -30.98 12.86 -21.36
N SER A 241 -29.75 12.36 -21.44
CA SER A 241 -29.32 11.04 -20.91
C SER A 241 -28.13 10.49 -21.70
N ILE A 242 -27.09 10.09 -20.97
CA ILE A 242 -26.36 8.80 -21.04
C ILE A 242 -25.13 9.01 -20.12
N SER A 243 -25.11 8.33 -18.98
CA SER A 243 -24.03 8.42 -17.98
C SER A 243 -22.91 7.44 -18.32
N GLN A 244 -22.10 7.77 -19.35
CA GLN A 244 -20.85 7.05 -19.57
C GLN A 244 -19.87 7.39 -18.45
N PHE A 245 -18.91 6.49 -18.20
CA PHE A 245 -17.80 6.78 -17.31
C PHE A 245 -16.48 6.39 -17.94
N VAL A 246 -15.49 7.24 -17.70
CA VAL A 246 -14.09 7.00 -18.04
C VAL A 246 -13.44 6.38 -16.83
N LEU A 247 -12.73 5.28 -17.05
CA LEU A 247 -11.91 4.60 -16.07
C LEU A 247 -10.46 4.74 -16.49
N THR A 248 -9.62 5.20 -15.58
CA THR A 248 -8.18 5.08 -15.68
C THR A 248 -7.71 4.02 -14.68
N VAL A 249 -6.89 3.11 -15.16
CA VAL A 249 -6.41 1.95 -14.43
C VAL A 249 -4.90 1.95 -14.51
N ARG A 250 -4.26 1.93 -13.35
CA ARG A 250 -2.81 1.86 -13.23
C ARG A 250 -2.40 0.56 -12.56
N ASP A 251 -1.46 -0.16 -13.17
CA ASP A 251 -0.79 -1.29 -12.51
C ASP A 251 0.13 -0.74 -11.41
N VAL A 252 -0.19 -1.07 -10.16
CA VAL A 252 0.55 -0.65 -8.97
C VAL A 252 1.20 -1.84 -8.26
N THR A 253 1.28 -3.00 -8.93
CA THR A 253 1.85 -4.23 -8.36
C THR A 253 3.28 -4.00 -7.88
N GLY A 254 4.13 -3.41 -8.72
CA GLY A 254 5.52 -3.10 -8.36
C GLY A 254 5.63 -2.08 -7.22
N VAL A 255 4.79 -1.03 -7.24
CA VAL A 255 4.80 0.02 -6.21
C VAL A 255 4.38 -0.54 -4.85
N GLN A 256 3.35 -1.39 -4.82
CA GLN A 256 2.90 -2.03 -3.58
C GLN A 256 3.96 -3.00 -3.04
N LEU A 257 4.55 -3.84 -3.91
CA LEU A 257 5.58 -4.79 -3.50
C LEU A 257 6.78 -4.08 -2.86
N VAL A 258 7.25 -2.98 -3.45
CA VAL A 258 8.36 -2.19 -2.89
C VAL A 258 7.99 -1.60 -1.53
N ASN A 259 6.80 -1.02 -1.40
CA ASN A 259 6.34 -0.44 -0.13
C ASN A 259 6.20 -1.50 0.98
N ASP A 260 5.68 -2.68 0.65
CA ASP A 260 5.51 -3.77 1.59
C ASP A 260 6.86 -4.39 1.98
N LEU A 261 7.80 -4.54 1.03
CA LEU A 261 9.17 -4.94 1.31
C LEU A 261 9.87 -3.95 2.25
N GLN A 262 9.75 -2.64 2.03
CA GLN A 262 10.32 -1.63 2.91
C GLN A 262 9.72 -1.67 4.33
N ARG A 263 8.40 -1.90 4.45
CA ARG A 263 7.74 -2.08 5.75
C ARG A 263 8.23 -3.33 6.46
N ALA A 264 8.33 -4.45 5.75
CA ALA A 264 8.85 -5.70 6.27
C ALA A 264 10.31 -5.56 6.72
N GLN A 265 11.15 -4.88 5.93
CA GLN A 265 12.55 -4.62 6.26
C GLN A 265 12.67 -3.78 7.54
N LYS A 266 11.94 -2.67 7.65
CA LYS A 266 11.93 -1.84 8.87
C LYS A 266 11.47 -2.64 10.10
N ARG A 267 10.48 -3.52 9.93
CA ARG A 267 10.02 -4.42 11.02
C ARG A 267 11.12 -5.41 11.41
N PHE A 268 11.81 -6.00 10.44
CA PHE A 268 12.91 -6.92 10.68
C PHE A 268 14.09 -6.25 11.41
N GLU A 269 14.47 -5.03 11.00
CA GLU A 269 15.53 -4.23 11.65
C GLU A 269 15.19 -3.93 13.12
N ARG A 270 13.92 -3.58 13.42
CA ARG A 270 13.47 -3.40 14.81
C ARG A 270 13.59 -4.68 15.63
N LEU A 271 13.10 -5.80 15.09
CA LEU A 271 13.17 -7.10 15.78
C LEU A 271 14.62 -7.55 16.03
N GLN A 272 15.52 -7.31 15.08
CA GLN A 272 16.95 -7.58 15.24
C GLN A 272 17.56 -6.79 16.40
N LEU A 273 17.18 -5.53 16.58
CA LEU A 273 17.63 -4.71 17.70
C LEU A 273 17.13 -5.25 19.03
N ASP A 274 15.85 -5.65 19.11
CA ASP A 274 15.26 -6.23 20.32
C ASP A 274 15.90 -7.57 20.70
N VAL A 275 16.15 -8.44 19.72
CA VAL A 275 16.87 -9.71 19.92
C VAL A 275 18.28 -9.46 20.45
N LYS A 276 19.02 -8.49 19.88
CA LYS A 276 20.36 -8.12 20.36
C LYS A 276 20.34 -7.60 21.81
N ARG A 277 19.38 -6.72 22.14
CA ARG A 277 19.21 -6.22 23.52
C ARG A 277 18.93 -7.37 24.50
N LYS A 278 18.02 -8.26 24.13
CA LYS A 278 17.66 -9.43 24.97
C LYS A 278 18.83 -10.40 25.12
N ALA A 279 19.66 -10.58 24.08
CA ALA A 279 20.88 -11.39 24.15
C ALA A 279 21.92 -10.80 25.12
N VAL A 280 22.14 -9.48 25.09
CA VAL A 280 23.02 -8.80 26.06
C VAL A 280 22.51 -9.02 27.50
N GLN A 281 21.22 -8.81 27.74
CA GLN A 281 20.59 -9.01 29.05
C GLN A 281 20.75 -10.46 29.57
N LEU A 282 20.55 -11.45 28.70
CA LEU A 282 20.76 -12.87 29.04
C LEU A 282 22.22 -13.20 29.36
N ASN A 283 23.18 -12.61 28.63
CA ASN A 283 24.59 -12.80 28.92
C ASN A 283 24.97 -12.19 30.28
N THR A 284 24.48 -10.99 30.60
CA THR A 284 24.68 -10.38 31.91
C THR A 284 24.09 -11.25 33.03
N LEU A 285 22.89 -11.80 32.84
CA LEU A 285 22.29 -12.74 33.80
C LEU A 285 23.15 -13.99 34.00
N LYS A 286 23.68 -14.58 32.92
CA LYS A 286 24.58 -15.74 33.00
C LYS A 286 25.86 -15.42 33.77
N GLU A 287 26.50 -14.29 33.51
CA GLU A 287 27.73 -13.88 34.20
C GLU A 287 27.52 -13.72 35.71
N ILE A 288 26.43 -13.07 36.11
CA ILE A 288 26.13 -12.86 37.53
C ILE A 288 25.77 -14.20 38.21
N ASN A 289 24.96 -15.05 37.56
CA ASN A 289 24.66 -16.39 38.07
C ASN A 289 25.94 -17.23 38.24
N TRP A 290 26.84 -17.20 37.26
CA TRP A 290 28.14 -17.89 37.35
C TRP A 290 28.99 -17.36 38.50
N PHE A 291 29.04 -16.04 38.70
CA PHE A 291 29.76 -15.43 39.82
C PHE A 291 29.19 -15.93 41.15
N VAL A 292 27.88 -15.91 41.33
CA VAL A 292 27.22 -16.35 42.56
C VAL A 292 27.50 -17.82 42.87
N LEU A 293 27.38 -18.70 41.87
CA LEU A 293 27.56 -20.15 42.04
C LEU A 293 29.00 -20.56 42.40
N ASN A 294 30.01 -19.77 42.04
CA ASN A 294 31.42 -20.11 42.26
C ASN A 294 32.04 -19.53 43.53
N HIS A 295 31.28 -18.81 44.36
CA HIS A 295 31.76 -18.33 45.64
C HIS A 295 31.24 -19.20 46.77
N SER A 296 32.13 -19.65 47.66
CA SER A 296 31.76 -20.46 48.83
C SER A 296 31.58 -19.64 50.11
N ASN A 297 31.67 -18.32 50.04
CA ASN A 297 31.55 -17.42 51.20
C ASN A 297 30.19 -16.71 51.17
N VAL A 298 29.39 -17.00 52.18
CA VAL A 298 28.05 -16.43 52.38
C VAL A 298 28.04 -14.89 52.32
N SER A 299 29.03 -14.23 52.93
CA SER A 299 29.13 -12.76 52.90
C SER A 299 29.42 -12.23 51.48
N THR A 300 30.23 -12.95 50.70
CA THR A 300 30.51 -12.60 49.31
C THR A 300 29.31 -12.83 48.41
N ILE A 301 28.55 -13.91 48.63
CA ILE A 301 27.29 -14.18 47.93
C ILE A 301 26.29 -13.05 48.19
N PHE A 302 26.10 -12.62 49.44
CA PHE A 302 25.19 -11.51 49.76
C PHE A 302 25.60 -10.17 49.14
N LYS A 303 26.90 -9.87 49.06
CA LYS A 303 27.40 -8.68 48.33
C LYS A 303 27.21 -8.80 46.81
N ALA A 304 27.31 -10.02 46.27
CA ALA A 304 27.06 -10.31 44.87
C ALA A 304 25.60 -10.06 44.50
N ILE A 305 24.67 -10.36 45.42
CA ILE A 305 23.23 -10.15 45.21
C ILE A 305 22.91 -8.68 44.95
N THR A 306 23.35 -7.81 45.84
CA THR A 306 23.05 -6.37 45.74
C THR A 306 23.73 -5.74 44.53
N THR A 307 24.94 -6.20 44.17
CA THR A 307 25.65 -5.73 42.98
C THR A 307 25.03 -6.28 41.68
N GLY A 308 24.59 -7.54 41.69
CA GLY A 308 23.99 -8.23 40.55
C GLY A 308 22.63 -7.67 40.19
N ILE A 309 21.75 -7.51 41.18
CA ILE A 309 20.42 -6.91 40.99
C ILE A 309 20.54 -5.48 40.43
N LYS A 310 21.58 -4.72 40.82
CA LYS A 310 21.84 -3.37 40.27
C LYS A 310 22.14 -3.36 38.78
N LYS A 311 22.67 -4.46 38.24
CA LYS A 311 22.94 -4.61 36.80
C LYS A 311 21.77 -5.21 36.02
N LEU A 312 20.84 -5.89 36.69
CA LEU A 312 19.75 -6.63 36.05
C LEU A 312 18.46 -5.82 35.93
N VAL A 313 18.13 -5.04 36.95
CA VAL A 313 16.86 -4.32 37.06
C VAL A 313 17.11 -2.94 37.67
N GLU A 314 16.58 -1.89 37.03
CA GLU A 314 16.63 -0.54 37.60
C GLU A 314 15.77 -0.46 38.86
N HIS A 315 16.36 -0.02 39.97
CA HIS A 315 15.70 0.01 41.26
C HIS A 315 16.25 1.10 42.17
N ASP A 316 15.46 1.48 43.18
CA ASP A 316 15.86 2.44 44.20
C ASP A 316 16.46 1.76 45.43
N LEU A 317 15.93 0.61 45.82
CA LEU A 317 16.43 -0.23 46.90
C LEU A 317 16.36 -1.71 46.50
N ALA A 318 17.39 -2.47 46.85
CA ALA A 318 17.37 -3.93 46.79
C ALA A 318 18.00 -4.48 48.06
N GLY A 319 17.51 -5.61 48.56
CA GLY A 319 18.01 -6.15 49.81
C GLY A 319 17.58 -7.56 50.10
N VAL A 320 18.28 -8.23 51.00
CA VAL A 320 17.88 -9.54 51.50
C VAL A 320 17.50 -9.44 52.95
N TYR A 321 16.31 -9.94 53.24
CA TYR A 321 15.79 -10.13 54.59
C TYR A 321 15.97 -11.58 54.98
N VAL A 322 16.62 -11.86 56.10
CA VAL A 322 16.84 -13.21 56.62
C VAL A 322 15.91 -13.44 57.80
N TYR A 323 15.37 -14.64 57.90
CA TYR A 323 14.51 -15.00 59.02
C TYR A 323 15.33 -15.23 60.29
N ASP A 324 14.98 -14.52 61.36
CA ASP A 324 15.56 -14.69 62.69
C ASP A 324 14.61 -15.51 63.58
N SER A 325 15.06 -16.68 64.04
CA SER A 325 14.26 -17.58 64.86
C SER A 325 14.07 -17.10 66.30
N GLU A 326 14.95 -16.28 66.84
CA GLU A 326 14.82 -15.73 68.20
C GLU A 326 13.77 -14.61 68.22
N GLN A 327 13.77 -13.75 67.18
CA GLN A 327 12.83 -12.64 67.06
C GLN A 327 11.54 -13.01 66.29
N GLN A 328 11.45 -14.22 65.74
CA GLN A 328 10.33 -14.71 64.93
C GLN A 328 9.96 -13.75 63.77
N ALA A 329 10.95 -13.08 63.20
CA ALA A 329 10.76 -12.00 62.23
C ALA A 329 11.89 -11.96 61.19
N PHE A 330 11.59 -11.38 60.04
CA PHE A 330 12.55 -11.08 58.99
C PHE A 330 13.29 -9.78 59.29
N LEU A 331 14.61 -9.84 59.31
CA LEU A 331 15.50 -8.71 59.50
C LEU A 331 16.37 -8.50 58.25
N PRO A 332 16.61 -7.25 57.81
CA PRO A 332 17.46 -7.01 56.65
C PRO A 332 18.91 -7.36 56.98
N HIS A 333 19.46 -8.30 56.20
CA HIS A 333 20.84 -8.76 56.31
C HIS A 333 21.77 -7.95 55.40
N THR A 334 21.30 -7.57 54.21
CA THR A 334 22.04 -6.72 53.28
C THR A 334 21.10 -5.80 52.52
N LEU A 335 21.50 -4.55 52.30
CA LEU A 335 20.76 -3.54 51.54
C LEU A 335 21.71 -2.88 50.54
N SER A 336 21.23 -2.57 49.34
CA SER A 336 22.02 -2.00 48.24
C SER A 336 22.43 -0.53 48.48
N LYS A 337 21.76 0.15 49.41
CA LYS A 337 22.09 1.51 49.87
C LYS A 337 22.01 1.60 51.39
N GLN A 338 22.94 2.33 52.00
CA GLN A 338 22.91 2.67 53.43
C GLN A 338 22.55 4.15 53.63
N THR A 339 21.25 4.44 53.67
CA THR A 339 20.66 5.76 53.96
C THR A 339 20.08 5.80 55.39
N PRO A 340 19.81 6.99 55.98
CA PRO A 340 19.07 7.10 57.24
C PRO A 340 17.73 6.35 57.21
N PHE A 341 17.06 6.32 56.05
CA PHE A 341 15.87 5.53 55.77
C PHE A 341 16.13 4.02 55.91
N SER A 342 17.21 3.50 55.29
CA SER A 342 17.59 2.09 55.40
C SER A 342 17.99 1.66 56.82
N ARG A 343 18.52 2.58 57.65
CA ARG A 343 18.90 2.28 59.05
C ARG A 343 17.68 2.12 59.95
N LYS A 344 16.62 2.91 59.73
CA LYS A 344 15.34 2.74 60.43
C LYS A 344 14.63 1.45 60.00
N LEU A 345 14.67 1.11 58.71
CA LEU A 345 14.20 -0.19 58.20
C LEU A 345 14.98 -1.37 58.81
N ALA A 346 16.26 -1.19 59.12
CA ALA A 346 17.09 -2.23 59.74
C ALA A 346 16.68 -2.62 61.17
N GLN A 347 15.86 -1.81 61.81
CA GLN A 347 15.38 -2.02 63.18
C GLN A 347 13.89 -2.37 63.22
N PHE A 348 13.25 -2.58 62.07
CA PHE A 348 11.83 -2.86 61.97
C PHE A 348 11.60 -4.35 61.69
N PRO A 349 11.25 -5.16 62.70
CA PRO A 349 10.99 -6.59 62.51
C PRO A 349 9.71 -6.79 61.69
N LEU A 350 9.78 -7.68 60.71
CA LEU A 350 8.66 -8.08 59.87
C LEU A 350 8.25 -9.53 60.20
N PRO A 351 7.14 -9.74 60.94
CA PRO A 351 6.73 -11.07 61.34
C PRO A 351 6.44 -11.99 60.15
N LEU A 352 6.57 -13.30 60.38
CA LEU A 352 6.19 -14.31 59.39
C LEU A 352 4.69 -14.22 59.05
N GLY A 353 4.34 -14.24 57.76
CA GLY A 353 2.96 -14.11 57.29
C GLY A 353 2.40 -12.68 57.29
N GLU A 354 3.14 -11.70 57.81
CA GLU A 354 2.75 -10.30 57.81
C GLU A 354 3.64 -9.45 56.90
N GLY A 355 3.10 -8.38 56.31
CA GLY A 355 3.84 -7.64 55.29
C GLY A 355 3.83 -8.35 53.94
N ILE A 356 4.17 -7.64 52.87
CA ILE A 356 4.47 -8.28 51.57
C ILE A 356 5.62 -9.30 51.72
N ILE A 357 6.63 -8.97 52.53
CA ILE A 357 7.79 -9.84 52.79
C ILE A 357 7.40 -11.12 53.51
N GLY A 358 6.69 -11.03 54.65
CA GLY A 358 6.26 -12.22 55.39
C GLY A 358 5.24 -13.05 54.61
N THR A 359 4.36 -12.41 53.83
CA THR A 359 3.43 -13.11 52.93
C THR A 359 4.19 -13.90 51.86
N ALA A 360 5.18 -13.28 51.19
CA ALA A 360 6.00 -13.95 50.18
C ALA A 360 6.72 -15.16 50.79
N ALA A 361 7.30 -15.01 51.99
CA ALA A 361 7.92 -16.12 52.67
C ALA A 361 6.96 -17.28 52.87
N VAL A 362 5.77 -17.05 53.44
CA VAL A 362 4.78 -18.11 53.71
C VAL A 362 4.25 -18.75 52.43
N SER A 363 3.93 -17.95 51.42
CA SER A 363 3.43 -18.48 50.14
C SER A 363 4.49 -19.27 49.39
N GLY A 364 5.77 -18.92 49.56
CA GLY A 364 6.87 -19.46 48.77
C GLY A 364 6.86 -18.99 47.31
N GLU A 365 5.99 -18.04 46.97
CA GLU A 365 5.79 -17.53 45.62
C GLU A 365 6.33 -16.09 45.47
N LEU A 366 6.74 -15.76 44.24
CA LEU A 366 7.07 -14.39 43.84
C LEU A 366 5.85 -13.48 44.00
N ILE A 367 6.02 -12.34 44.66
CA ILE A 367 5.00 -11.29 44.74
C ILE A 367 5.48 -10.06 43.98
N LEU A 368 4.70 -9.63 42.99
CA LEU A 368 4.85 -8.37 42.26
C LEU A 368 3.72 -7.42 42.68
N ALA A 369 4.06 -6.32 43.35
CA ALA A 369 3.13 -5.32 43.85
C ALA A 369 3.51 -3.94 43.31
N ASN A 370 2.93 -3.54 42.17
CA ASN A 370 3.18 -2.25 41.52
C ASN A 370 2.47 -1.05 42.18
N ASN A 371 1.98 -1.20 43.40
CA ASN A 371 1.39 -0.13 44.19
C ASN A 371 1.48 -0.51 45.67
N ALA A 372 2.69 -0.87 46.11
CA ALA A 372 2.93 -1.49 47.40
C ALA A 372 2.46 -0.60 48.56
N GLN A 373 2.56 0.72 48.46
CA GLN A 373 2.08 1.63 49.50
C GLN A 373 0.56 1.58 49.73
N LEU A 374 -0.20 1.06 48.76
CA LEU A 374 -1.65 0.81 48.85
C LEU A 374 -2.01 -0.67 48.97
N ASP A 375 -1.04 -1.59 48.89
CA ASP A 375 -1.30 -3.02 49.03
C ASP A 375 -1.75 -3.34 50.48
N PRO A 376 -2.88 -4.05 50.68
CA PRO A 376 -3.40 -4.37 52.01
C PRO A 376 -2.42 -5.15 52.90
N ARG A 377 -1.48 -5.86 52.29
CA ARG A 377 -0.46 -6.63 53.01
C ARG A 377 0.70 -5.76 53.46
N SER A 378 0.83 -4.52 52.98
CA SER A 378 2.03 -3.72 53.23
C SER A 378 2.15 -3.25 54.67
N ARG A 379 3.38 -3.30 55.16
CA ARG A 379 3.75 -2.92 56.52
C ARG A 379 4.97 -2.01 56.48
N TYR A 380 4.82 -0.81 57.02
CA TYR A 380 5.86 0.21 57.06
C TYR A 380 6.08 0.69 58.51
N PRO A 381 7.30 1.11 58.87
CA PRO A 381 7.50 1.89 60.08
C PRO A 381 6.66 3.17 60.07
N GLU A 382 6.30 3.66 61.26
CA GLU A 382 5.49 4.87 61.42
C GLU A 382 6.14 6.09 60.72
N GLY A 383 5.36 6.81 59.92
CA GLY A 383 5.82 7.97 59.16
C GLY A 383 6.75 7.67 57.98
N MET A 384 6.96 6.39 57.62
CA MET A 384 7.89 5.98 56.55
C MET A 384 7.22 5.37 55.33
N ARG A 385 5.89 5.49 55.20
CA ARG A 385 5.18 5.03 54.01
C ARG A 385 5.54 5.93 52.82
N PRO A 386 6.04 5.39 51.69
CA PRO A 386 6.35 6.19 50.51
C PRO A 386 5.07 6.67 49.80
N GLU A 387 5.17 7.77 49.06
CA GLU A 387 4.07 8.26 48.22
C GLU A 387 3.78 7.30 47.04
N LYS A 388 4.83 6.69 46.49
CA LYS A 388 4.77 5.69 45.43
C LYS A 388 5.84 4.63 45.63
N GLU A 389 5.47 3.35 45.51
CA GLU A 389 6.39 2.22 45.55
C GLU A 389 5.87 1.04 44.71
N HIS A 390 6.70 0.58 43.78
CA HIS A 390 6.59 -0.71 43.12
C HIS A 390 7.54 -1.68 43.82
N PHE A 391 7.09 -2.90 44.11
CA PHE A 391 7.81 -3.82 44.97
C PHE A 391 7.79 -5.25 44.43
N ILE A 392 8.96 -5.87 44.39
CA ILE A 392 9.15 -7.29 44.07
C ILE A 392 9.65 -7.96 45.33
N ALA A 393 8.98 -9.02 45.78
CA ALA A 393 9.43 -9.88 46.86
C ALA A 393 9.58 -11.32 46.35
N VAL A 394 10.81 -11.85 46.40
CA VAL A 394 11.12 -13.23 46.01
C VAL A 394 11.59 -14.02 47.23
N PRO A 395 10.90 -15.10 47.59
CA PRO A 395 11.35 -16.00 48.65
C PRO A 395 12.66 -16.68 48.28
N LEU A 396 13.60 -16.65 49.21
CA LEU A 396 14.87 -17.37 49.16
C LEU A 396 14.66 -18.75 49.79
N LYS A 397 14.05 -19.65 49.03
CA LYS A 397 13.63 -20.98 49.49
C LYS A 397 14.66 -22.05 49.13
N GLY A 398 15.10 -22.81 50.13
CA GLY A 398 15.86 -24.04 49.95
C GLY A 398 14.95 -25.28 49.92
N ARG A 399 15.53 -26.48 49.85
CA ARG A 399 14.74 -27.73 49.72
C ARG A 399 13.74 -27.97 50.86
N GLU A 400 14.09 -27.61 52.10
CA GLU A 400 13.27 -27.90 53.29
C GLU A 400 13.00 -26.67 54.18
N SER A 401 13.54 -25.48 53.84
CA SER A 401 13.39 -24.28 54.67
C SER A 401 13.48 -22.98 53.86
N ILE A 402 12.79 -21.93 54.31
CA ILE A 402 12.93 -20.57 53.79
C ILE A 402 14.09 -19.89 54.51
N PHE A 403 15.10 -19.46 53.75
CA PHE A 403 16.25 -18.74 54.31
C PHE A 403 15.95 -17.24 54.49
N GLY A 404 15.11 -16.68 53.61
CA GLY A 404 14.88 -15.24 53.58
C GLY A 404 13.95 -14.81 52.46
N VAL A 405 13.95 -13.52 52.18
CA VAL A 405 13.25 -12.90 51.05
C VAL A 405 14.18 -11.86 50.43
N LEU A 406 14.41 -11.98 49.12
CA LEU A 406 15.04 -10.95 48.30
C LEU A 406 13.96 -9.94 47.91
N VAL A 407 14.23 -8.67 48.16
CA VAL A 407 13.32 -7.58 47.79
C VAL A 407 13.98 -6.59 46.86
N VAL A 408 13.18 -6.03 45.95
CA VAL A 408 13.57 -4.95 45.05
C VAL A 408 12.43 -3.95 45.02
N SER A 409 12.72 -2.67 45.27
CA SER A 409 11.73 -1.60 45.23
C SER A 409 12.15 -0.44 44.34
N ARG A 410 11.14 0.20 43.74
CA ARG A 410 11.25 1.36 42.86
C ARG A 410 10.17 2.36 43.24
N ASN A 411 10.56 3.58 43.60
CA ASN A 411 9.66 4.61 44.11
C ASN A 411 9.27 5.63 43.02
N ARG A 412 9.30 5.20 41.75
CA ARG A 412 9.10 6.03 40.56
C ARG A 412 8.57 5.18 39.41
N ASP A 413 7.92 5.83 38.44
CA ASP A 413 7.53 5.19 37.18
C ASP A 413 8.76 4.91 36.29
N PRO A 414 8.70 3.89 35.40
CA PRO A 414 7.59 2.96 35.23
C PRO A 414 7.52 1.88 36.32
N GLU A 415 6.36 1.26 36.46
CA GLU A 415 6.16 0.07 37.30
C GLU A 415 7.03 -1.12 36.85
N PHE A 416 7.15 -2.16 37.68
CA PHE A 416 7.88 -3.36 37.28
C PHE A 416 7.02 -4.22 36.35
N ILE A 417 7.62 -4.69 35.26
CA ILE A 417 6.98 -5.67 34.36
C ILE A 417 7.25 -7.11 34.83
N GLU A 418 6.41 -8.06 34.41
CA GLU A 418 6.54 -9.48 34.79
C GLU A 418 7.92 -10.05 34.42
N GLU A 419 8.50 -9.63 33.29
CA GLU A 419 9.83 -10.08 32.88
C GLU A 419 10.92 -9.65 33.85
N GLU A 420 10.84 -8.44 34.42
CA GLU A 420 11.79 -7.98 35.44
C GLU A 420 11.66 -8.82 36.71
N ALA A 421 10.43 -9.12 37.14
CA ALA A 421 10.17 -9.95 38.32
C ALA A 421 10.68 -11.39 38.15
N LEU A 422 10.53 -11.98 36.96
CA LEU A 422 11.08 -13.29 36.63
C LEU A 422 12.61 -13.31 36.60
N ILE A 423 13.26 -12.23 36.15
CA ILE A 423 14.72 -12.09 36.20
C ILE A 423 15.21 -12.07 37.66
N VAL A 424 14.56 -11.28 38.52
CA VAL A 424 14.88 -11.24 39.97
C VAL A 424 14.67 -12.61 40.60
N LYS A 425 13.58 -13.31 40.24
CA LYS A 425 13.30 -14.67 40.73
C LYS A 425 14.40 -15.66 40.33
N SER A 426 14.74 -15.72 39.05
CA SER A 426 15.79 -16.61 38.53
C SER A 426 17.14 -16.36 39.23
N PHE A 427 17.44 -15.08 39.49
CA PHE A 427 18.63 -14.71 40.23
C PHE A 427 18.59 -15.18 41.70
N ALA A 428 17.46 -14.99 42.39
CA ALA A 428 17.25 -15.50 43.75
C ALA A 428 17.37 -17.04 43.83
N ASP A 429 16.82 -17.76 42.86
CA ASP A 429 16.92 -19.22 42.77
C ASP A 429 18.41 -19.66 42.65
N ALA A 430 19.20 -18.98 41.81
CA ALA A 430 20.64 -19.26 41.66
C ALA A 430 21.44 -18.96 42.94
N VAL A 431 21.09 -17.87 43.63
CA VAL A 431 21.65 -17.50 44.94
C VAL A 431 21.38 -18.58 45.98
N MET A 432 20.16 -19.13 45.99
CA MET A 432 19.81 -20.16 46.94
C MET A 432 20.65 -21.42 46.77
N VAL A 433 20.86 -21.85 45.54
CA VAL A 433 21.76 -22.97 45.24
C VAL A 433 23.18 -22.68 45.74
N ALA A 434 23.69 -21.47 45.54
CA ALA A 434 25.02 -21.09 46.03
C ALA A 434 25.11 -21.06 47.56
N LEU A 435 24.08 -20.56 48.26
CA LEU A 435 24.02 -20.52 49.71
C LEU A 435 23.94 -21.93 50.32
N GLU A 436 23.13 -22.82 49.76
CA GLU A 436 23.07 -24.24 50.17
C GLU A 436 24.43 -24.92 49.99
N ASN A 437 25.09 -24.71 48.84
CA ASN A 437 26.42 -25.26 48.58
C ASN A 437 27.47 -24.72 49.56
N ALA A 438 27.46 -23.42 49.85
CA ALA A 438 28.36 -22.81 50.82
C ALA A 438 28.15 -23.35 52.24
N ARG A 439 26.90 -23.55 52.66
CA ARG A 439 26.55 -24.16 53.96
C ARG A 439 27.07 -25.59 54.07
N LEU A 440 26.82 -26.43 53.07
CA LEU A 440 27.29 -27.82 53.03
C LEU A 440 28.82 -27.91 53.12
N LEU A 441 29.54 -27.03 52.40
CA LEU A 441 31.00 -26.96 52.47
C LEU A 441 31.51 -26.57 53.86
N LEU A 442 30.81 -25.67 54.56
CA LEU A 442 31.15 -25.28 55.93
C LEU A 442 30.90 -26.42 56.93
N GLU A 443 29.80 -27.15 56.79
CA GLU A 443 29.49 -28.33 57.62
C GLU A 443 30.53 -29.43 57.42
N LEU A 444 30.91 -29.74 56.18
CA LEU A 444 31.98 -30.68 55.86
C LEU A 444 33.32 -30.27 56.49
N ARG A 445 33.68 -28.98 56.41
CA ARG A 445 34.92 -28.46 57.03
C ARG A 445 34.88 -28.55 58.56
N LYS A 446 33.72 -28.31 59.19
CA LYS A 446 33.55 -28.48 60.64
C LYS A 446 33.72 -29.94 61.03
N TYR A 447 33.06 -30.86 60.31
CA TYR A 447 33.19 -32.30 60.55
C TYR A 447 34.64 -32.78 60.41
N GLN A 448 35.35 -32.37 59.35
CA GLN A 448 36.77 -32.68 59.17
C GLN A 448 37.65 -32.18 60.34
N ARG A 449 37.38 -30.96 60.85
CA ARG A 449 38.08 -30.39 62.01
C ARG A 449 37.78 -31.14 63.31
N GLU A 450 36.57 -31.62 63.50
CA GLU A 450 36.19 -32.40 64.67
C GLU A 450 36.79 -33.81 64.64
N VAL A 451 36.83 -34.45 63.48
CA VAL A 451 37.47 -35.77 63.29
C VAL A 451 38.99 -35.68 63.51
N THR A 452 39.64 -34.59 63.06
CA THR A 452 41.09 -34.37 63.28
C THR A 452 41.44 -33.91 64.69
N LYS A 453 40.50 -33.38 65.48
CA LYS A 453 40.71 -32.96 66.87
C LYS A 453 40.40 -34.03 67.93
N ARG A 454 39.86 -35.21 67.56
CA ARG A 454 39.71 -36.30 68.52
C ARG A 454 41.11 -36.85 68.89
N PRO A 455 41.54 -36.76 70.16
CA PRO A 455 42.81 -37.36 70.55
C PRO A 455 42.70 -38.88 70.39
N TYR A 456 43.67 -39.45 69.69
CA TYR A 456 43.87 -40.89 69.64
C TYR A 456 44.13 -41.39 71.07
N ARG A 457 43.11 -41.95 71.73
CA ARG A 457 43.27 -42.74 72.96
C ARG A 457 43.46 -44.20 72.54
N PRO A 458 44.64 -44.80 72.73
CA PRO A 458 44.75 -46.25 72.64
C PRO A 458 44.12 -46.82 73.92
N SER A 459 42.88 -47.31 73.84
CA SER A 459 42.37 -48.22 74.87
C SER A 459 42.99 -49.60 74.63
N SER A 460 43.89 -49.98 75.53
CA SER A 460 44.45 -51.33 75.65
C SER A 460 43.33 -52.30 76.03
N ASN A 461 42.59 -52.78 75.02
CA ASN A 461 42.02 -54.11 74.93
C ASN A 461 41.17 -54.20 73.65
N GLN A 462 41.80 -54.67 72.56
CA GLN A 462 41.22 -55.64 71.62
C GLN A 462 42.23 -55.88 70.49
N ARG A 463 43.08 -56.91 70.67
CA ARG A 463 43.42 -57.80 69.55
C ARG A 463 42.09 -58.39 69.05
N ASN A 464 41.90 -58.46 67.74
CA ASN A 464 40.67 -58.82 67.00
C ASN A 464 39.63 -57.71 66.80
N ARG A 465 39.93 -56.79 65.88
CA ARG A 465 39.03 -56.32 64.79
C ARG A 465 39.84 -55.42 63.82
N ARG A 466 40.88 -55.99 63.22
CA ARG A 466 41.30 -55.58 61.87
C ARG A 466 40.36 -56.32 60.91
N TYR A 467 40.07 -55.71 59.76
CA TYR A 467 38.99 -56.03 58.82
C TYR A 467 37.67 -55.31 59.14
N THR A 468 37.09 -54.70 58.10
CA THR A 468 35.81 -53.94 58.06
C THR A 468 35.84 -52.42 58.29
N VAL A 469 36.77 -51.68 57.68
CA VAL A 469 36.52 -50.25 57.35
C VAL A 469 37.04 -49.85 55.96
N HIS A 470 37.90 -50.66 55.32
CA HIS A 470 38.49 -50.33 54.01
C HIS A 470 37.75 -50.87 52.77
N GLN A 471 36.58 -51.50 52.94
CA GLN A 471 35.79 -52.05 51.82
C GLN A 471 34.54 -51.21 51.48
N SER A 472 33.96 -50.50 52.47
CA SER A 472 32.78 -49.64 52.25
C SER A 472 33.07 -48.35 51.47
N TYR A 473 34.32 -47.89 51.38
CA TYR A 473 34.69 -46.69 50.61
C TYR A 473 34.95 -46.98 49.12
N LYS A 474 35.20 -48.24 48.75
CA LYS A 474 35.46 -48.65 47.36
C LYS A 474 34.14 -48.96 46.63
N ASP A 475 33.20 -49.60 47.31
CA ASP A 475 31.88 -49.96 46.74
C ASP A 475 30.97 -48.72 46.52
N PHE A 476 31.12 -47.67 47.33
CA PHE A 476 30.37 -46.42 47.14
C PHE A 476 30.87 -45.61 45.93
N PHE A 477 32.17 -45.68 45.60
CA PHE A 477 32.74 -44.97 44.44
C PHE A 477 32.48 -45.70 43.11
N GLU A 478 32.36 -47.03 43.10
CA GLU A 478 32.04 -47.79 41.88
C GLU A 478 30.52 -47.80 41.55
N SER A 479 29.64 -47.66 42.54
CA SER A 479 28.20 -47.51 42.30
C SER A 479 27.80 -46.13 41.74
N PHE A 480 28.61 -45.09 41.97
CA PHE A 480 28.29 -43.72 41.50
C PHE A 480 28.80 -43.46 40.07
N TYR A 481 29.80 -44.22 39.60
CA TYR A 481 30.35 -44.10 38.24
C TYR A 481 29.66 -44.99 37.19
N SER A 482 28.91 -46.02 37.60
CA SER A 482 28.17 -46.89 36.67
C SER A 482 26.73 -46.42 36.36
N ALA A 483 26.18 -45.45 37.10
CA ALA A 483 24.80 -45.00 36.97
C ALA A 483 24.57 -43.80 36.03
N LYS A 484 25.60 -43.31 35.32
CA LYS A 484 25.46 -42.10 34.46
C LYS A 484 25.93 -42.23 33.00
N HIS A 485 26.32 -43.40 32.53
CA HIS A 485 26.66 -43.66 31.11
C HIS A 485 26.04 -44.98 30.62
N GLY A 486 24.72 -45.00 30.46
CA GLY A 486 24.01 -46.20 30.02
C GLY A 486 22.62 -45.89 29.50
N ARG A 487 22.53 -45.15 28.40
CA ARG A 487 21.46 -45.20 27.36
C ARG A 487 21.59 -43.97 26.46
N PHE A 488 22.22 -44.13 25.30
CA PHE A 488 21.82 -43.54 24.02
C PHE A 488 22.84 -43.98 22.96
N ILE A 489 22.70 -45.20 22.46
CA ILE A 489 23.13 -45.61 21.11
C ILE A 489 22.07 -46.60 20.58
N ASN A 490 21.59 -46.33 19.36
CA ASN A 490 20.71 -47.11 18.46
C ASN A 490 19.18 -47.06 18.65
N SER A 491 18.54 -46.09 17.99
CA SER A 491 17.70 -46.30 16.78
C SER A 491 17.27 -44.96 16.21
#